data_AF-A0A9Q1CPR6-F1
#
_entry.id   AF-A0A9Q1CPR6-F1
#
_cell.length_a   1.000
_cell.length_b   1.000
_cell.length_c   1.000
_cell.angle_alpha   90.00
_cell.angle_beta   90.00
_cell.angle_gamma   90.00
#
_symmetry.space_group_name_H-M   'P 1'
#
loop_
_entity.id
_entity.type
_entity.pdbx_description
1 polymer ?
#
loop_
_entity_poly.entity_id
_entity_poly.type
_entity_poly.pdbx_seq_one_letter_code
_entity_poly.pdbx_strand_id
1 'polypeptide(L)'
;MSKLDTDFFSNYAGLGQPISYIRYIEDIFFIWPHGAEKLDGFVQAFNAFHLSIKFTCEHSNESVSFLDCIVRLDGNSLVTSVYTKPTDKHTYLAYGSFHPKHLKESIIYSQFLRYKRICSTQEAFVENSAQLFHYFQSRGYPFRTLLKYFNRVC
;
A
#
# COMPACT_ATOMS: atom_id res chain seq x y z
N MET A 1 -0.16 6.74 -17.61
CA MET A 1 -0.40 8.10 -17.08
C MET A 1 -1.77 8.56 -17.53
N SER A 2 -2.52 9.25 -16.67
CA SER A 2 -3.80 9.84 -17.08
C SER A 2 -3.57 11.03 -17.99
N LYS A 3 -4.60 11.43 -18.77
CA LYS A 3 -4.53 12.61 -19.64
C LYS A 3 -4.14 13.87 -18.85
N LEU A 4 -4.68 14.04 -17.63
CA LEU A 4 -4.34 15.16 -16.76
C LEU A 4 -2.85 15.20 -16.42
N ASP A 5 -2.26 14.05 -16.07
CA ASP A 5 -0.83 14.00 -15.71
C ASP A 5 0.03 14.31 -16.94
N THR A 6 -0.29 13.72 -18.10
CA THR A 6 0.43 13.96 -19.34
C THR A 6 0.38 15.43 -19.74
N ASP A 7 -0.81 16.03 -19.74
CA ASP A 7 -1.01 17.44 -20.10
C ASP A 7 -0.25 18.35 -19.12
N PHE A 8 -0.28 18.05 -17.81
CA PHE A 8 0.50 18.80 -16.83
C PHE A 8 1.99 18.71 -17.11
N PHE A 9 2.55 17.50 -17.21
CA PHE A 9 3.99 17.31 -17.39
C PHE A 9 4.51 17.87 -18.72
N SER A 10 3.68 17.91 -19.78
CA SER A 10 4.04 18.58 -21.05
C SER A 10 4.12 20.10 -20.93
N ASN A 11 3.40 20.72 -19.99
CA ASN A 11 3.36 22.17 -19.80
C ASN A 11 4.17 22.65 -18.58
N TYR A 12 4.66 21.74 -17.75
CA TYR A 12 5.33 22.07 -16.51
C TYR A 12 6.81 22.40 -16.74
N ALA A 13 7.16 23.68 -16.57
CA ALA A 13 8.53 24.21 -16.70
C ALA A 13 9.22 24.49 -15.34
N GLY A 14 8.70 23.96 -14.24
CA GLY A 14 9.22 24.23 -12.89
C GLY A 14 10.56 23.56 -12.59
N LEU A 15 11.18 23.95 -11.47
CA LEU A 15 12.57 23.64 -11.09
C LEU A 15 12.78 22.24 -10.47
N GLY A 16 12.12 21.21 -11.01
CA GLY A 16 12.32 19.83 -10.58
C GLY A 16 11.23 18.87 -11.07
N GLN A 17 11.61 17.65 -11.42
CA GLN A 17 10.68 16.57 -11.80
C GLN A 17 10.88 15.35 -10.91
N PRO A 18 9.81 14.58 -10.64
CA PRO A 18 9.93 13.34 -9.90
C PRO A 18 10.76 12.31 -10.65
N ILE A 19 11.54 11.50 -9.93
CA ILE A 19 12.33 10.40 -10.52
C ILE A 19 11.40 9.28 -11.01
N SER A 20 10.35 9.03 -10.24
CA SER A 20 9.30 8.07 -10.56
C SER A 20 7.97 8.70 -10.25
N TYR A 21 6.97 8.48 -11.10
CA TYR A 21 5.60 8.95 -10.91
C TYR A 21 4.65 7.85 -11.34
N ILE A 22 3.85 7.36 -10.40
CA ILE A 22 2.80 6.39 -10.65
C ILE A 22 1.49 6.92 -10.08
N ARG A 23 0.40 6.58 -10.76
CA ARG A 23 -0.95 6.97 -10.36
C ARG A 23 -1.86 5.75 -10.39
N TYR A 24 -2.58 5.56 -9.30
CA TYR A 24 -3.64 4.56 -9.18
C TYR A 24 -4.97 5.28 -8.90
N ILE A 25 -5.77 5.47 -9.96
CA ILE A 25 -7.04 6.22 -9.91
C ILE A 25 -6.85 7.64 -9.33
N GLU A 26 -7.13 7.83 -8.04
CA GLU A 26 -7.05 9.09 -7.32
C GLU A 26 -5.73 9.25 -6.55
N ASP A 27 -5.04 8.15 -6.24
CA ASP A 27 -3.81 8.16 -5.46
C ASP A 27 -2.58 8.28 -6.35
N ILE A 28 -1.64 9.13 -5.96
CA ILE A 28 -0.39 9.37 -6.67
C ILE A 28 0.78 9.04 -5.74
N PHE A 29 1.75 8.30 -6.25
CA PHE A 29 3.03 8.07 -5.58
C PHE A 29 4.17 8.53 -6.48
N PHE A 30 5.11 9.26 -5.92
CA PHE A 30 6.28 9.70 -6.64
C PHE A 30 7.50 9.89 -5.73
N ILE A 31 8.68 9.83 -6.32
CA ILE A 31 9.96 10.06 -5.62
C ILE A 31 10.46 11.45 -6.00
N TRP A 32 10.70 12.30 -5.00
CA TRP A 32 11.10 13.68 -5.18
C TRP A 32 12.53 13.96 -4.65
N PRO A 33 13.52 14.20 -5.53
CA PRO A 33 14.91 14.40 -5.10
C PRO A 33 15.30 15.86 -4.87
N HIS A 34 14.39 16.83 -5.08
CA HIS A 34 14.75 18.25 -5.17
C HIS A 34 14.51 19.05 -3.88
N GLY A 35 14.23 18.38 -2.76
CA GLY A 35 13.96 19.03 -1.47
C GLY A 35 12.53 19.58 -1.31
N ALA A 36 12.16 19.91 -0.08
CA ALA A 36 10.79 20.24 0.31
C ALA A 36 10.27 21.55 -0.31
N GLU A 37 11.09 22.61 -0.36
CA GLU A 37 10.65 23.90 -0.93
C GLU A 37 10.23 23.78 -2.40
N LYS A 38 10.97 22.99 -3.18
CA LYS A 38 10.63 22.73 -4.59
C LYS A 38 9.46 21.76 -4.72
N LEU A 39 9.27 20.86 -3.75
CA LEU A 39 8.11 19.97 -3.70
C LEU A 39 6.83 20.79 -3.51
N ASP A 40 6.84 21.76 -2.58
CA ASP A 40 5.69 22.63 -2.33
C ASP A 40 5.31 23.42 -3.59
N GLY A 41 6.30 23.99 -4.28
CA GLY A 41 6.09 24.67 -5.56
C GLY A 41 5.51 23.74 -6.64
N PHE A 42 5.98 22.49 -6.71
CA PHE A 42 5.43 21.49 -7.62
C PHE A 42 3.97 21.16 -7.31
N VAL A 43 3.64 20.91 -6.04
CA VAL A 43 2.27 20.59 -5.60
C VAL A 43 1.33 21.77 -5.85
N GLN A 44 1.77 23.00 -5.58
CA GLN A 44 1.01 24.20 -5.87
C GLN A 44 0.75 24.37 -7.37
N ALA A 45 1.77 24.16 -8.22
CA ALA A 45 1.62 24.22 -9.66
C ALA A 45 0.65 23.14 -10.19
N PHE A 46 0.77 21.90 -9.69
CA PHE A 46 -0.14 20.81 -10.05
C PHE A 46 -1.59 21.12 -9.66
N ASN A 47 -1.78 21.65 -8.45
CA ASN A 47 -3.09 22.08 -7.98
C ASN A 47 -3.60 23.33 -8.71
N ALA A 48 -2.75 24.20 -9.25
CA ALA A 48 -3.19 25.33 -10.05
C ALA A 48 -3.59 24.92 -11.48
N PHE A 49 -3.06 23.81 -11.99
CA PHE A 49 -3.27 23.35 -13.36
C PHE A 49 -4.73 23.01 -13.68
N HIS A 50 -5.44 22.38 -12.74
CA HIS A 50 -6.85 22.03 -12.92
C HIS A 50 -7.74 22.76 -11.91
N LEU A 51 -8.79 23.42 -12.40
CA LEU A 51 -9.69 24.22 -11.57
C LEU A 51 -10.40 23.38 -10.50
N SER A 52 -10.91 22.21 -10.88
CA SER A 52 -11.78 21.40 -10.03
C SER A 52 -11.10 20.24 -9.30
N ILE A 53 -9.85 19.91 -9.63
CA ILE A 53 -9.17 18.73 -9.06
C ILE A 53 -7.99 19.26 -8.24
N LYS A 54 -8.01 18.97 -6.94
CA LYS A 54 -6.97 19.35 -6.00
C LYS A 54 -6.48 18.11 -5.26
N PHE A 55 -5.18 17.98 -5.12
CA PHE A 55 -4.51 16.91 -4.42
C PHE A 55 -3.90 17.43 -3.12
N THR A 56 -4.02 16.64 -2.07
CA THR A 56 -3.22 16.78 -0.86
C THR A 56 -1.91 16.02 -1.05
N CYS A 57 -0.81 16.55 -0.54
CA CYS A 57 0.48 15.89 -0.59
C CYS A 57 0.95 15.61 0.83
N GLU A 58 1.21 14.34 1.12
CA GLU A 58 1.94 13.89 2.30
C GLU A 58 3.30 13.37 1.83
N HIS A 59 4.38 13.80 2.48
CA HIS A 59 5.73 13.38 2.12
C HIS A 59 6.55 13.08 3.36
N SER A 60 7.55 12.21 3.20
CA SER A 60 8.48 11.83 4.25
C SER A 60 9.81 11.43 3.61
N ASN A 61 10.90 11.65 4.34
CA ASN A 61 12.23 11.22 3.94
C ASN A 61 12.52 9.77 4.33
N GLU A 62 11.61 9.13 5.09
CA GLU A 62 11.81 7.77 5.62
C GLU A 62 10.79 6.80 5.05
N SER A 63 9.49 7.10 5.19
CA SER A 63 8.42 6.22 4.74
C SER A 63 7.10 6.94 4.52
N VAL A 64 6.33 6.45 3.54
CA VAL A 64 4.96 6.91 3.25
C VAL A 64 4.03 5.72 3.04
N SER A 65 2.75 5.89 3.36
CA SER A 65 1.72 4.91 2.99
C SER A 65 1.21 5.17 1.58
N PHE A 66 1.10 4.13 0.77
CA PHE A 66 0.47 4.17 -0.55
C PHE A 66 -0.36 2.90 -0.76
N LEU A 67 -1.68 3.07 -0.96
CA LEU A 67 -2.64 1.96 -1.03
C LEU A 67 -2.56 1.05 0.21
N ASP A 68 -2.37 -0.26 0.00
CA ASP A 68 -2.23 -1.28 1.04
C ASP A 68 -0.76 -1.46 1.51
N CYS A 69 0.13 -0.54 1.16
CA CYS A 69 1.58 -0.68 1.40
C CYS A 69 2.14 0.50 2.20
N ILE A 70 3.07 0.21 3.12
CA ILE A 70 4.03 1.21 3.61
C ILE A 70 5.26 1.07 2.72
N VAL A 71 5.67 2.16 2.08
CA VAL A 71 6.89 2.23 1.28
C VAL A 71 7.94 2.95 2.11
N ARG A 72 9.06 2.29 2.42
CA ARG A 72 10.15 2.82 3.22
C ARG A 72 11.44 2.84 2.40
N LEU A 73 12.26 3.87 2.63
CA LEU A 73 13.63 3.92 2.14
C LEU A 73 14.55 3.07 3.03
N ASP A 74 15.29 2.17 2.39
CA ASP A 74 16.31 1.33 3.01
C ASP A 74 17.62 1.51 2.24
N GLY A 75 18.41 2.50 2.67
CA GLY A 75 19.54 3.00 1.89
C GLY A 75 19.07 3.57 0.55
N ASN A 76 19.51 2.97 -0.56
CA ASN A 76 19.15 3.37 -1.91
C ASN A 76 18.00 2.53 -2.53
N SER A 77 17.37 1.67 -1.73
CA SER A 77 16.30 0.78 -2.17
C SER A 77 14.98 1.14 -1.52
N LEU A 78 13.87 0.86 -2.21
CA LEU A 78 12.55 0.89 -1.62
C LEU A 78 12.19 -0.49 -1.10
N VAL A 79 11.76 -0.56 0.15
CA VAL A 79 11.18 -1.76 0.74
C VAL A 79 9.73 -1.51 1.12
N THR A 80 8.92 -2.53 0.98
CA THR A 80 7.49 -2.46 1.22
C THR A 80 7.05 -3.39 2.33
N SER A 81 6.09 -2.96 3.14
CA SER A 81 5.38 -3.77 4.13
C SER A 81 3.88 -3.49 4.05
N VAL A 82 3.06 -4.28 4.74
CA VAL A 82 1.60 -4.11 4.71
C VAL A 82 1.22 -2.86 5.49
N TYR A 83 0.45 -1.98 4.86
CA TYR A 83 -0.25 -0.90 5.55
C TYR A 83 -1.68 -1.33 5.87
N THR A 84 -2.15 -0.95 7.05
CA THR A 84 -3.54 -1.12 7.46
C THR A 84 -4.03 0.23 7.94
N LYS A 85 -5.13 0.71 7.35
CA LYS A 85 -5.75 1.97 7.78
C LYS A 85 -6.20 1.84 9.24
N PRO A 86 -6.03 2.87 10.08
CA PRO A 86 -6.50 2.84 11.48
C PRO A 86 -8.00 2.53 11.62
N THR A 87 -8.79 2.77 10.57
CA THR A 87 -10.22 2.49 10.52
C THR A 87 -10.57 1.04 10.16
N ASP A 88 -9.60 0.23 9.73
CA ASP A 88 -9.83 -1.18 9.39
C ASP A 88 -10.03 -2.00 10.66
N LYS A 89 -11.19 -2.65 10.75
CA LYS A 89 -11.58 -3.49 11.89
C LYS A 89 -11.14 -4.95 11.73
N HIS A 90 -10.50 -5.31 10.62
CA HIS A 90 -10.09 -6.67 10.28
C HIS A 90 -11.26 -7.66 10.37
N THR A 91 -12.44 -7.25 9.93
CA THR A 91 -13.67 -8.05 10.02
C THR A 91 -13.69 -9.17 8.98
N TYR A 92 -12.87 -10.19 9.17
CA TYR A 92 -12.90 -11.40 8.36
C TYR A 92 -14.18 -12.21 8.61
N LEU A 93 -14.54 -13.04 7.63
CA LEU A 93 -15.68 -13.95 7.71
C LEU A 93 -15.55 -14.85 8.95
N ALA A 94 -16.59 -14.98 9.77
CA ALA A 94 -16.51 -15.85 10.96
C ALA A 94 -16.39 -17.33 10.57
N TYR A 95 -15.53 -18.09 11.24
CA TYR A 95 -15.31 -19.51 10.93
C TYR A 95 -16.57 -20.36 11.12
N GLY A 96 -17.41 -20.06 12.11
CA GLY A 96 -18.68 -20.75 12.38
C GLY A 96 -19.84 -20.34 11.48
N SER A 97 -19.67 -19.38 10.57
CA SER A 97 -20.75 -18.94 9.68
C SER A 97 -21.21 -20.04 8.71
N PHE A 98 -22.43 -19.96 8.18
CA PHE A 98 -22.98 -20.93 7.21
C PHE A 98 -22.44 -20.72 5.78
N HIS A 99 -21.11 -20.60 5.65
CA HIS A 99 -20.42 -20.52 4.37
C HIS A 99 -19.65 -21.81 4.07
N PRO A 100 -19.51 -22.19 2.80
CA PRO A 100 -18.72 -23.35 2.40
C PRO A 100 -17.29 -23.28 2.94
N LYS A 101 -16.76 -24.44 3.33
CA LYS A 101 -15.40 -24.56 3.88
C LYS A 101 -14.34 -24.00 2.92
N HIS A 102 -14.45 -24.30 1.63
CA HIS A 102 -13.50 -23.84 0.62
C HIS A 102 -13.41 -22.32 0.54
N LEU A 103 -14.52 -21.59 0.77
CA LEU A 103 -14.53 -20.13 0.76
C LEU A 103 -13.71 -19.57 1.94
N LYS A 104 -13.96 -20.10 3.14
CA LYS A 104 -13.23 -19.72 4.36
C LYS A 104 -11.73 -19.98 4.22
N GLU A 105 -11.37 -21.12 3.63
CA GLU A 105 -9.97 -21.50 3.38
C GLU A 105 -9.31 -20.64 2.29
N SER A 106 -10.06 -20.27 1.24
CA SER A 106 -9.59 -19.36 0.18
C SER A 106 -9.26 -17.97 0.73
N ILE A 107 -10.05 -17.45 1.67
CA ILE A 107 -9.78 -16.17 2.33
C ILE A 107 -8.43 -16.21 3.06
N ILE A 108 -8.13 -17.29 3.79
CA ILE A 108 -6.83 -17.44 4.48
C ILE A 108 -5.68 -17.41 3.46
N TYR A 109 -5.79 -18.24 2.42
CA TYR A 109 -4.73 -18.36 1.41
C TYR A 109 -4.49 -17.05 0.65
N SER A 110 -5.57 -16.40 0.20
CA SER A 110 -5.49 -15.14 -0.53
C SER A 110 -4.90 -14.01 0.31
N GLN A 111 -5.19 -13.93 1.61
CA GLN A 111 -4.62 -12.92 2.48
C GLN A 111 -3.11 -13.13 2.70
N PHE A 112 -2.66 -14.36 2.96
CA PHE A 112 -1.21 -14.63 3.05
C PHE A 112 -0.51 -14.34 1.72
N LEU A 113 -1.11 -14.73 0.59
CA LEU A 113 -0.56 -14.45 -0.73
C LEU A 113 -0.47 -12.93 -1.00
N ARG A 114 -1.48 -12.15 -0.57
CA ARG A 114 -1.46 -10.69 -0.63
C ARG A 114 -0.27 -10.14 0.18
N TYR A 115 -0.09 -10.61 1.41
CA TYR A 115 0.99 -10.13 2.29
C TYR A 115 2.37 -10.48 1.71
N LYS A 116 2.52 -11.67 1.13
CA LYS A 116 3.76 -12.12 0.46
C LYS A 116 4.10 -11.30 -0.78
N ARG A 117 3.10 -10.83 -1.52
CA ARG A 117 3.29 -9.94 -2.69
C ARG A 117 3.61 -8.50 -2.29
N ILE A 118 3.03 -8.04 -1.18
CA ILE A 118 3.24 -6.69 -0.67
C ILE A 118 4.60 -6.57 0.02
N CYS A 119 5.00 -7.54 0.84
CA CYS A 119 6.22 -7.45 1.62
C CYS A 119 7.47 -7.68 0.75
N SER A 120 8.41 -6.75 0.79
CA SER A 120 9.68 -6.87 0.06
C SER A 120 10.65 -7.89 0.69
N THR A 121 10.55 -8.10 2.01
CA THR A 121 11.44 -8.99 2.76
C THR A 121 10.66 -10.13 3.41
N GLN A 122 11.35 -11.24 3.66
CA GLN A 122 10.74 -12.40 4.33
C GLN A 122 10.41 -12.07 5.79
N GLU A 123 11.25 -11.27 6.44
CA GLU A 123 11.09 -10.80 7.81
C GLU A 123 9.79 -10.00 7.93
N ALA A 124 9.60 -9.00 7.04
CA ALA A 124 8.38 -8.20 7.02
C ALA A 124 7.13 -9.07 6.74
N PHE A 125 7.25 -10.06 5.85
CA PHE A 125 6.14 -10.98 5.59
C PHE A 125 5.77 -11.80 6.84
N VAL A 126 6.76 -12.33 7.56
CA VAL A 126 6.54 -13.14 8.78
C VAL A 126 5.93 -12.27 9.89
N GLU A 127 6.46 -11.08 10.12
CA GLU A 127 5.96 -10.13 11.13
C GLU A 127 4.50 -9.73 10.85
N ASN A 128 4.19 -9.31 9.62
CA ASN A 128 2.83 -8.95 9.24
C ASN A 128 1.89 -10.16 9.28
N SER A 129 2.39 -11.34 8.93
CA SER A 129 1.61 -12.59 9.02
C SER A 129 1.24 -12.91 10.46
N ALA A 130 2.10 -12.64 11.45
CA ALA A 130 1.77 -12.88 12.86
C ALA A 130 0.52 -12.10 13.30
N GLN A 131 0.35 -10.86 12.83
CA GLN A 131 -0.87 -10.08 13.06
C GLN A 131 -2.07 -10.70 12.35
N LEU A 132 -1.89 -11.16 11.11
CA LEU A 132 -2.93 -11.83 10.35
C LEU A 132 -3.42 -13.13 11.03
N PHE A 133 -2.51 -13.89 11.66
CA PHE A 133 -2.87 -15.03 12.50
C PHE A 133 -3.80 -14.59 13.64
N HIS A 134 -3.43 -13.53 14.37
CA HIS A 134 -4.26 -13.00 15.45
C HIS A 134 -5.67 -12.62 14.97
N TYR A 135 -5.76 -11.92 13.82
CA TYR A 135 -7.05 -11.52 13.26
C TYR A 135 -7.92 -12.70 12.83
N PHE A 136 -7.35 -13.76 12.25
CA PHE A 136 -8.16 -14.95 11.93
C PHE A 136 -8.54 -15.75 13.17
N GLN A 137 -7.65 -15.86 14.16
CA GLN A 137 -7.95 -16.57 15.40
C GLN A 137 -9.08 -15.90 16.19
N SER A 138 -9.14 -14.56 16.22
CA SER A 138 -10.26 -13.82 16.83
C SER A 138 -11.61 -14.09 16.14
N ARG A 139 -11.59 -14.60 14.90
CA ARG A 139 -12.76 -15.00 14.11
C ARG A 139 -13.04 -16.51 14.18
N GLY A 140 -12.34 -17.24 15.06
CA GLY A 140 -12.55 -18.65 15.35
C GLY A 140 -11.86 -19.62 14.39
N TYR A 141 -10.92 -19.16 13.57
CA TYR A 141 -10.19 -20.04 12.66
C TYR A 141 -9.19 -20.93 13.41
N PRO A 142 -9.17 -22.25 13.14
CA PRO A 142 -8.22 -23.16 13.80
C PRO A 142 -6.77 -22.84 13.42
N PHE A 143 -5.88 -22.78 14.42
CA PHE A 143 -4.45 -22.51 14.21
C PHE A 143 -3.80 -23.47 13.21
N ARG A 144 -4.14 -24.76 13.27
CA ARG A 144 -3.64 -25.78 12.33
C ARG A 144 -4.00 -25.47 10.88
N THR A 145 -5.19 -24.92 10.64
CA THR A 145 -5.63 -24.51 9.30
C THR A 145 -4.82 -23.30 8.83
N LEU A 146 -4.63 -22.30 9.68
CA LEU A 146 -3.82 -21.12 9.35
C LEU A 146 -2.39 -21.49 9.02
N LEU A 147 -1.75 -22.33 9.85
CA LEU A 147 -0.38 -22.80 9.63
C LEU A 147 -0.22 -23.56 8.32
N LYS A 148 -1.20 -24.41 7.96
CA LYS A 148 -1.21 -25.12 6.67
C LYS A 148 -1.15 -24.15 5.49
N TYR A 149 -1.92 -23.07 5.50
CA TYR A 149 -1.96 -22.12 4.39
C TYR A 149 -0.80 -21.14 4.40
N PHE A 150 -0.31 -20.73 5.57
CA PHE A 150 0.92 -19.96 5.71
C PHE A 150 2.10 -20.70 5.07
N ASN A 151 2.31 -21.97 5.43
CA ASN A 151 3.38 -22.81 4.88
C ASN A 151 3.25 -23.09 3.38
N ARG A 152 2.05 -22.88 2.79
CA ARG A 152 1.85 -23.00 1.34
C ARG A 152 2.29 -21.75 0.58
N VAL A 153 2.37 -20.60 1.26
CA VAL A 153 2.77 -19.31 0.69
C VAL A 153 4.23 -19.00 0.96
N CYS A 154 4.76 -19.49 2.09
CA CYS A 154 6.19 -19.39 2.45
C CYS A 154 7.10 -20.06 1.42
#